data_AF-A0A3N5NIT0-F1
#
_entry.id   AF-A0A3N5NIT0-F1
#
_cell.length_a   1.000
_cell.length_b   1.000
_cell.length_c   1.000
_cell.angle_alpha   90.00
_cell.angle_beta   90.00
_cell.angle_gamma   90.00
#
_symmetry.space_group_name_H-M   'P 1'
#
loop_
_entity.id
_entity.type
_entity.pdbx_description
1 polymer ?
#
loop_
_entity_poly.entity_id
_entity_poly.type
_entity_poly.pdbx_seq_one_letter_code
_entity_poly.pdbx_strand_id
1 'polypeptide(L)'
;TDTTTAEQGGDLGWVTTGQLASRYGQAVEDELFALSPGEMTTVESDGMFYVIQVLDRDENGPLPEGVLTQRRSSALTDWLAERKASSEVQIERLLADDQIPPDPFVTQTQVGG
;
A
#
# COMPACT_ATOMS: atom_id res chain seq x y z
N THR A 1 -8.27 19.10 -9.57
CA THR A 1 -7.86 19.81 -8.34
C THR A 1 -7.42 18.76 -7.34
N ASP A 2 -6.19 18.84 -6.85
CA ASP A 2 -5.67 17.88 -5.87
C ASP A 2 -6.28 18.19 -4.50
N THR A 3 -7.32 17.45 -4.12
CA THR A 3 -8.14 17.73 -2.92
C THR A 3 -7.63 17.05 -1.67
N THR A 4 -6.62 16.19 -1.78
CA THR A 4 -6.32 15.22 -0.71
C THR A 4 -5.22 15.70 0.25
N THR A 5 -4.32 16.60 -0.16
CA THR A 5 -3.35 17.24 0.75
C THR A 5 -3.57 18.76 0.88
N ALA A 6 -4.42 19.35 0.05
CA ALA A 6 -4.70 20.78 0.06
C ALA A 6 -5.20 21.28 1.44
N GLU A 7 -5.97 20.46 2.16
CA GLU A 7 -6.45 20.79 3.52
C GLU A 7 -5.33 20.85 4.57
N GLN A 8 -4.19 20.22 4.31
CA GLN A 8 -2.98 20.23 5.15
C GLN A 8 -1.86 21.07 4.52
N GLY A 9 -2.20 21.98 3.60
CA GLY A 9 -1.23 22.85 2.95
C GLY A 9 -0.30 22.14 1.94
N GLY A 10 -0.65 20.92 1.52
CA GLY A 10 0.15 20.13 0.60
C GLY A 10 1.16 19.19 1.27
N ASP A 11 1.14 19.05 2.60
CA ASP A 11 2.10 18.20 3.32
C ASP A 11 1.95 16.72 2.94
N LEU A 12 3.07 16.08 2.63
CA LEU A 12 3.19 14.66 2.30
C LEU A 12 3.77 13.84 3.46
N GLY A 13 4.30 14.51 4.50
CA GLY A 13 5.06 13.88 5.57
C GLY A 13 6.36 13.23 5.09
N TRP A 14 6.89 12.31 5.89
CA TRP A 14 8.03 11.47 5.50
C TRP A 14 7.57 10.42 4.48
N VAL A 15 8.20 10.42 3.32
CA VAL A 15 7.88 9.52 2.20
C VAL A 15 9.07 8.64 1.86
N THR A 16 8.78 7.43 1.38
CA THR A 16 9.79 6.49 0.87
C THR A 16 9.58 6.22 -0.62
N THR A 17 10.59 5.66 -1.28
CA THR A 17 10.48 5.23 -2.68
C THR A 17 9.29 4.29 -2.90
N GLY A 18 8.64 4.44 -4.06
CA GLY A 18 7.44 3.74 -4.50
C GLY A 18 6.12 4.26 -3.92
N GLN A 19 6.14 5.20 -2.97
CA GLN A 19 4.89 5.73 -2.38
C GLN A 19 4.23 6.80 -3.23
N LEU A 20 5.00 7.54 -4.03
CA LEU A 20 4.49 8.68 -4.78
C LEU A 20 4.14 8.30 -6.21
N ALA A 21 4.87 7.35 -6.81
CA ALA A 21 4.67 6.91 -8.19
C ALA A 21 3.20 6.50 -8.49
N SER A 22 2.54 5.78 -7.58
CA SER A 22 1.15 5.35 -7.79
C SER A 22 0.12 6.47 -7.70
N ARG A 23 0.44 7.61 -7.07
CA ARG A 23 -0.52 8.68 -6.77
C ARG A 23 -0.27 9.95 -7.58
N TYR A 24 0.99 10.30 -7.76
CA TYR A 24 1.42 11.54 -8.41
C TYR A 24 2.25 11.28 -9.68
N GLY A 25 2.49 10.01 -10.01
CA GLY A 25 3.28 9.60 -11.17
C GLY A 25 4.78 9.52 -10.87
N GLN A 26 5.48 8.78 -11.73
CA GLN A 26 6.92 8.51 -11.56
C GLN A 26 7.77 9.78 -11.62
N ALA A 27 7.38 10.75 -12.47
CA ALA A 27 8.11 11.99 -12.64
C ALA A 27 8.21 12.81 -11.34
N VAL A 28 7.12 12.86 -10.55
CA VAL A 28 7.11 13.57 -9.26
C VAL A 28 8.02 12.88 -8.26
N GLU A 29 8.00 11.54 -8.22
CA GLU A 29 8.87 10.78 -7.34
C GLU A 29 10.35 11.00 -7.68
N ASP A 30 10.72 10.87 -8.96
CA ASP A 30 12.10 11.01 -9.43
C ASP A 30 12.67 12.41 -9.12
N GLU A 31 11.89 13.46 -9.37
CA GLU A 31 12.28 14.84 -9.08
C GLU A 31 12.38 15.09 -7.56
N LEU A 32 11.45 14.59 -6.75
CA LEU A 32 11.52 14.71 -5.29
C LEU A 32 12.80 14.07 -4.73
N PHE A 33 13.18 12.89 -5.24
CA PHE A 33 14.40 12.20 -4.82
C PHE A 33 15.69 12.75 -5.47
N ALA A 34 15.59 13.64 -6.45
CA ALA A 34 16.75 14.35 -7.02
C ALA A 34 17.03 15.69 -6.32
N LEU A 35 16.01 16.35 -5.77
CA LEU A 35 16.13 17.65 -5.11
C LEU A 35 16.89 17.59 -3.78
N SER A 36 17.63 18.68 -3.49
CA SER A 36 18.24 18.91 -2.18
C SER A 36 17.23 19.49 -1.19
N PRO A 37 17.39 19.26 0.13
CA PRO A 37 16.56 19.91 1.13
C PRO A 37 16.58 21.45 1.00
N GLY A 38 15.40 22.05 1.06
CA GLY A 38 15.16 23.48 0.85
C GLY A 38 14.85 23.87 -0.60
N GLU A 39 15.17 23.03 -1.58
CA GLU A 39 14.91 23.31 -3.00
C GLU A 39 13.45 23.04 -3.38
N MET A 40 12.94 23.83 -4.32
CA MET A 40 11.59 23.73 -4.86
C MET A 40 11.65 23.67 -6.39
N THR A 41 10.84 22.80 -6.98
CA THR A 41 10.71 22.67 -8.44
C THR A 41 9.26 22.45 -8.87
N THR A 42 9.01 22.58 -10.17
CA THR A 42 7.72 22.25 -10.79
C THR A 42 7.89 21.04 -11.68
N VAL A 43 6.97 20.09 -11.56
CA VAL A 43 6.99 18.81 -12.29
C VAL A 43 5.66 18.61 -13.01
N GLU A 44 5.71 18.17 -14.25
CA GLU A 44 4.52 17.71 -14.98
C GLU A 44 4.40 16.18 -14.86
N SER A 45 3.24 15.69 -14.45
CA SER A 45 2.95 14.26 -14.42
C SER A 45 1.48 13.98 -14.73
N ASP A 46 1.23 13.02 -15.62
CA ASP A 46 -0.10 12.61 -16.07
C ASP A 46 -1.01 13.78 -16.52
N GLY A 47 -0.42 14.79 -17.16
CA GLY A 47 -1.13 15.99 -17.65
C GLY A 47 -1.50 16.99 -16.54
N MET A 48 -0.95 16.82 -15.34
CA MET A 48 -1.09 17.72 -14.19
C MET A 48 0.28 18.34 -13.84
N PHE A 49 0.27 19.54 -13.27
CA PHE A 49 1.47 20.21 -12.78
C PHE A 49 1.50 20.21 -11.25
N TYR A 50 2.64 19.82 -10.70
CA TYR A 50 2.92 19.79 -9.26
C TYR A 50 4.05 20.75 -8.94
N VAL A 51 3.93 21.48 -7.84
CA VAL A 51 5.05 22.23 -7.23
C VAL A 51 5.46 21.46 -5.99
N ILE A 52 6.72 21.03 -5.93
CA ILE A 52 7.23 20.20 -4.83
C ILE A 52 8.42 20.89 -4.18
N GLN A 53 8.55 20.71 -2.86
CA GLN A 53 9.68 21.18 -2.07
C GLN A 53 10.10 20.07 -1.11
N VAL A 54 11.41 19.79 -1.05
CA VAL A 54 11.97 18.86 -0.06
C VAL A 54 12.28 19.65 1.19
N LEU A 55 11.64 19.34 2.31
CA LEU A 55 11.92 20.02 3.59
C LEU A 55 13.13 19.42 4.29
N ASP A 56 13.26 18.10 4.28
CA ASP A 56 14.34 17.37 4.92
C ASP A 56 14.53 15.99 4.26
N ARG A 57 15.69 15.35 4.49
CA ARG A 57 16.02 14.00 4.03
C ARG A 57 16.79 13.25 5.10
N ASP A 58 16.31 12.04 5.42
CA ASP A 58 17.01 11.11 6.28
C ASP A 58 17.04 9.70 5.65
N GLU A 59 18.22 9.28 5.21
CA GLU A 59 18.43 7.95 4.61
C GLU A 59 18.42 6.81 5.65
N ASN A 60 18.64 7.14 6.92
CA ASN A 60 18.66 6.19 8.04
C ASN A 60 17.50 6.41 9.02
N GLY A 61 16.53 7.24 8.62
CA GLY A 61 15.40 7.61 9.43
C GLY A 61 14.42 6.45 9.65
N PRO A 62 13.56 6.54 10.67
CA PRO A 62 12.51 5.56 10.87
C PRO A 62 11.57 5.57 9.66
N LEU A 63 11.24 4.38 9.15
CA LEU A 63 10.25 4.25 8.10
C LEU A 63 8.87 4.76 8.60
N PRO A 64 8.08 5.42 7.75
CA PRO A 64 6.72 5.82 8.11
C PRO A 64 5.88 4.62 8.54
N GLU A 65 4.98 4.80 9.51
CA GLU A 65 4.17 3.71 10.07
C GLU A 65 3.36 2.96 9.00
N GLY A 66 2.83 3.69 8.01
CA GLY A 66 2.12 3.11 6.87
C GLY A 66 3.01 2.18 6.04
N VAL A 67 4.26 2.57 5.79
CA VAL A 67 5.26 1.74 5.08
C VAL A 67 5.57 0.48 5.89
N LEU A 68 5.81 0.64 7.18
CA LEU A 68 6.12 -0.48 8.08
C LEU A 68 4.98 -1.51 8.10
N THR A 69 3.75 -1.03 8.23
CA THR A 69 2.55 -1.89 8.26
C THR A 69 2.38 -2.65 6.94
N GLN A 70 2.51 -1.96 5.81
CA GLN A 70 2.43 -2.59 4.49
C GLN A 70 3.52 -3.64 4.30
N ARG A 71 4.78 -3.32 4.62
CA ARG A 71 5.92 -4.25 4.50
C ARG A 71 5.73 -5.50 5.36
N ARG A 72 5.23 -5.36 6.59
CA ARG A 72 4.92 -6.49 7.48
C ARG A 72 3.84 -7.40 6.88
N SER A 73 2.77 -6.81 6.34
CA SER A 73 1.68 -7.57 5.71
C SER A 73 2.17 -8.35 4.48
N SER A 74 2.97 -7.71 3.63
CA SER A 74 3.57 -8.36 2.46
C SER A 74 4.49 -9.49 2.88
N ALA A 75 5.41 -9.26 3.82
CA ALA A 75 6.33 -10.29 4.30
C ALA A 75 5.60 -11.51 4.91
N LEU A 76 4.51 -11.28 5.66
CA LEU A 76 3.68 -12.37 6.17
C LEU A 76 3.00 -13.15 5.04
N THR A 77 2.46 -12.44 4.06
CA THR A 77 1.78 -13.04 2.90
C THR A 77 2.74 -13.89 2.09
N ASP A 78 3.93 -13.37 1.80
CA ASP A 78 4.97 -14.07 1.04
C ASP A 78 5.46 -15.30 1.79
N TRP A 79 5.71 -15.17 3.10
CA TRP A 79 6.08 -16.30 3.95
C TRP A 79 4.99 -17.37 4.00
N LEU A 80 3.72 -17.00 4.12
CA LEU A 80 2.59 -17.95 4.09
C LEU A 80 2.49 -18.65 2.74
N ALA A 81 2.65 -17.92 1.64
CA ALA A 81 2.60 -18.48 0.29
C ALA A 81 3.71 -19.52 0.09
N GLU A 82 4.94 -19.19 0.48
CA GLU A 82 6.09 -20.10 0.42
C GLU A 82 5.85 -21.35 1.28
N ARG A 83 5.37 -21.17 2.51
CA ARG A 83 5.06 -22.30 3.40
C ARG A 83 3.99 -23.23 2.82
N LYS A 84 2.93 -22.67 2.22
CA LYS A 84 1.88 -23.48 1.59
C LYS A 84 2.35 -24.19 0.32
N ALA A 85 3.33 -23.64 -0.39
CA ALA A 85 3.91 -24.26 -1.59
C ALA A 85 4.94 -25.35 -1.27
N SER A 86 5.54 -25.32 -0.07
CA SER A 86 6.50 -26.33 0.37
C SER A 86 5.84 -27.70 0.55
N SER A 87 6.44 -28.72 -0.08
CA SER A 87 6.07 -30.13 0.07
C SER A 87 6.25 -30.67 1.50
N GLU A 88 6.95 -29.95 2.38
CA GLU A 88 7.10 -30.30 3.80
C GLU A 88 5.87 -29.92 4.63
N VAL A 89 5.05 -28.98 4.17
CA VAL A 89 3.86 -28.54 4.91
C VAL A 89 2.67 -29.39 4.49
N GLN A 90 2.37 -30.41 5.31
CA GLN A 90 1.15 -31.20 5.17
C GLN A 90 -0.03 -30.41 5.75
N ILE A 91 -0.82 -29.79 4.87
CA ILE A 91 -2.11 -29.20 5.27
C ILE A 91 -3.12 -30.33 5.37
N GLU A 92 -3.27 -30.87 6.57
CA GLU A 92 -4.26 -31.91 6.84
C GLU A 92 -5.63 -31.29 7.10
N ARG A 93 -6.61 -31.66 6.28
CA ARG A 93 -8.02 -31.34 6.55
C ARG A 93 -8.55 -32.35 7.57
N LEU A 94 -8.48 -31.99 8.85
CA LEU A 94 -8.98 -32.82 9.95
C LEU A 94 -10.51 -32.80 10.08
N LEU A 95 -11.20 -31.90 9.37
CA LEU A 95 -12.65 -31.79 9.38
C LEU A 95 -13.25 -32.47 8.14
N ALA A 96 -14.00 -33.54 8.37
CA ALA A 96 -14.77 -34.22 7.33
C ALA A 96 -15.97 -33.36 6.90
N ASP A 97 -16.44 -33.53 5.66
CA ASP A 97 -17.51 -32.70 5.09
C ASP A 97 -18.83 -32.80 5.88
N ASP A 98 -19.08 -33.92 6.56
CA ASP A 98 -20.23 -34.16 7.43
C ASP A 98 -20.13 -33.49 8.81
N GLN A 99 -18.93 -33.03 9.19
CA GLN A 99 -18.66 -32.28 10.42
C GLN A 99 -18.77 -30.76 10.21
N ILE A 100 -18.95 -30.30 8.97
CA ILE A 100 -19.13 -28.89 8.64
C ILE A 100 -20.63 -28.56 8.84
N PRO A 101 -20.99 -27.74 9.83
CA PRO A 101 -22.38 -27.34 9.99
C PRO A 101 -22.86 -26.61 8.72
N PRO A 102 -24.13 -26.81 8.33
CA PRO A 102 -24.68 -26.14 7.15
C PRO A 102 -24.58 -24.62 7.31
N ASP A 103 -24.26 -23.92 6.21
CA ASP A 103 -24.17 -22.46 6.20
C ASP A 103 -25.52 -21.86 6.69
N PRO A 104 -25.54 -21.13 7.82
CA PRO A 104 -26.78 -20.59 8.36
C PRO A 104 -27.41 -19.50 7.48
N PHE A 105 -26.71 -19.06 6.42
CA PHE A 105 -27.15 -18.02 5.50
C PHE A 105 -27.61 -18.53 4.13
N VAL A 106 -27.51 -19.85 3.81
CA VAL A 106 -27.99 -20.38 2.53
C VAL A 106 -29.52 -20.37 2.37
N THR A 107 -30.28 -20.08 3.44
CA THR A 107 -31.76 -20.11 3.41
C THR A 107 -32.43 -18.79 2.98
N GLN A 108 -31.68 -17.76 2.54
CA GLN A 108 -32.28 -16.50 2.07
C GLN A 108 -32.19 -16.27 0.55
N THR A 109 -32.27 -17.33 -0.25
CA THR A 109 -32.53 -17.19 -1.69
C THR A 109 -33.49 -18.26 -2.19
N GLN A 110 -34.76 -18.22 -1.77
CA GLN A 110 -35.85 -18.61 -2.67
C GLN A 110 -37.21 -18.09 -2.19
N VAL A 111 -38.04 -17.70 -3.18
CA VAL A 111 -39.50 -17.48 -3.18
C VAL A 111 -40.07 -16.10 -2.78
N GLY A 112 -39.76 -15.08 -3.59
CA GLY A 112 -40.77 -14.07 -3.95
C GLY A 112 -41.54 -14.56 -5.19
N GLY A 113 -42.87 -14.61 -5.10
CA GLY A 113 -43.78 -15.28 -6.03
C GLY A 113 -44.11 -14.55 -7.33
#